data_AF-A0A433T8G9-F1
#
_entry.id   AF-A0A433T8G9-F1
#
_cell.length_a   1.000
_cell.length_b   1.000
_cell.length_c   1.000
_cell.angle_alpha   90.00
_cell.angle_beta   90.00
_cell.angle_gamma   90.00
#
_symmetry.space_group_name_H-M   'P 1'
#
loop_
_entity.id
_entity.type
_entity.pdbx_description
1 polymer ?
#
loop_
_entity_poly.entity_id
_entity_poly.type
_entity_poly.pdbx_seq_one_letter_code
_entity_poly.pdbx_strand_id
1 'polypeptide(L)'
;MCSRIENDLQMASVLRRRFPGRIMTVRYEDIVASPIEAARQMYAFLGITFSAEVQSYVWNSTYGGLPDDCNICTTRANATATAYKWRTEVARFPQILLAQAQCASVMNALGYRMLPTAENISDQKVSSTLEYYGMK
;
A
#
# COMPACT_ATOMS: atom_id res chain seq x y z
N MET A 1 13.15 -10.16 9.66
CA MET A 1 12.57 -9.12 8.76
C MET A 1 11.67 -8.18 9.54
N CYS A 2 10.69 -8.69 10.29
CA CYS A 2 9.69 -7.85 10.97
C CYS A 2 10.24 -6.95 12.08
N SER A 3 11.25 -7.40 12.83
CA SER A 3 11.98 -6.53 13.77
C SER A 3 12.63 -5.30 13.11
N ARG A 4 13.06 -5.39 11.85
CA ARG A 4 13.58 -4.22 11.12
C ARG A 4 12.46 -3.22 10.84
N ILE A 5 11.29 -3.71 10.42
CA ILE A 5 10.11 -2.88 10.18
C ILE A 5 9.62 -2.25 11.49
N GLU A 6 9.67 -2.96 12.62
CA GLU A 6 9.34 -2.37 13.94
C GLU A 6 10.27 -1.19 14.27
N ASN A 7 11.57 -1.35 14.03
CA ASN A 7 12.53 -0.26 14.22
C ASN A 7 12.26 0.91 13.27
N ASP A 8 11.92 0.64 12.01
CA ASP A 8 11.56 1.68 11.04
C ASP A 8 10.30 2.44 11.48
N LEU A 9 9.30 1.74 12.02
CA LEU A 9 8.08 2.35 12.57
C LEU A 9 8.38 3.22 13.79
N GLN A 10 9.25 2.76 14.70
CA GLN A 10 9.69 3.56 15.84
C GLN A 10 10.41 4.83 15.37
N MET A 11 11.33 4.70 14.40
CA MET A 11 12.05 5.84 13.84
C MET A 11 11.09 6.80 13.13
N ALA A 12 10.14 6.30 12.33
CA ALA A 12 9.11 7.11 11.69
C ALA A 12 8.30 7.91 12.73
N SER A 13 7.95 7.30 13.87
CA SER A 13 7.27 7.98 14.98
C SER A 13 8.13 9.10 15.58
N VAL A 14 9.42 8.82 15.82
CA VAL A 14 10.38 9.83 16.30
C VAL A 14 10.47 11.00 15.33
N LEU A 15 10.63 10.72 14.04
CA LEU A 15 10.76 11.75 13.01
C LEU A 15 9.47 12.56 12.85
N ARG A 16 8.29 11.93 12.90
CA ARG A 16 7.00 12.64 12.85
C ARG A 16 6.80 13.57 14.05
N ARG A 17 7.25 13.17 15.25
CA ARG A 17 7.23 14.03 16.45
C ARG A 17 8.24 15.17 16.35
N ARG A 18 9.43 14.90 15.79
CA ARG A 18 10.51 15.89 15.66
C ARG A 18 10.22 16.92 14.58
N PHE A 19 9.55 16.53 13.50
CA PHE A 19 9.25 17.35 12.34
C PHE A 19 7.74 17.30 12.02
N PRO A 20 6.90 17.93 12.86
CA PRO A 20 5.45 17.90 12.66
C PRO A 20 5.08 18.50 11.30
N GLY A 21 4.21 17.82 10.57
CA GLY A 21 3.76 18.25 9.23
C GLY A 21 4.80 18.10 8.12
N ARG A 22 5.96 17.48 8.36
CA ARG A 22 7.03 17.30 7.36
C ARG A 22 7.22 15.86 6.91
N ILE A 23 6.58 14.92 7.59
CA ILE A 23 6.64 13.49 7.25
C ILE A 23 5.23 12.93 7.16
N MET A 24 4.92 12.38 5.99
CA MET A 24 3.68 11.68 5.68
C MET A 24 3.98 10.19 5.54
N THR A 25 3.22 9.35 6.24
CA THR A 25 3.27 7.90 6.06
C THR A 25 2.16 7.52 5.08
N VAL A 26 2.54 6.83 4.01
CA VAL A 26 1.61 6.36 2.98
C VAL A 26 1.77 4.85 2.79
N ARG A 27 0.66 4.16 2.57
CA ARG A 27 0.64 2.73 2.31
C ARG A 27 0.34 2.49 0.85
N TYR A 28 1.09 1.59 0.22
CA TYR A 28 1.00 1.30 -1.21
C TYR A 28 -0.42 0.86 -1.61
N GLU A 29 -1.05 0.02 -0.79
CA GLU A 29 -2.40 -0.50 -0.99
C GLU A 29 -3.45 0.63 -1.02
N ASP A 30 -3.28 1.67 -0.21
CA ASP A 30 -4.21 2.81 -0.18
C ASP A 30 -4.04 3.68 -1.43
N ILE A 31 -2.80 3.85 -1.90
CA ILE A 31 -2.50 4.55 -3.15
C ILE A 31 -3.16 3.84 -4.32
N VAL A 32 -2.98 2.52 -4.47
CA VAL A 32 -3.53 1.81 -5.63
C VAL A 32 -5.05 1.65 -5.56
N ALA A 33 -5.64 1.60 -4.35
CA ALA A 33 -7.08 1.53 -4.18
C ALA A 33 -7.78 2.83 -4.60
N SER A 34 -7.15 4.00 -4.38
CA SER A 34 -7.70 5.30 -4.78
C SER A 34 -6.59 6.28 -5.20
N PRO A 35 -5.93 6.05 -6.36
CA PRO A 35 -4.76 6.80 -6.81
C PRO A 35 -4.95 8.30 -6.89
N ILE A 36 -6.10 8.74 -7.40
CA ILE A 36 -6.39 10.17 -7.57
C ILE A 36 -6.53 10.86 -6.22
N GLU A 37 -7.27 10.25 -5.30
CA GLU A 37 -7.50 10.81 -3.96
C GLU A 37 -6.22 10.76 -3.12
N ALA A 38 -5.49 9.66 -3.17
CA ALA A 38 -4.16 9.51 -2.56
C ALA A 38 -3.19 10.59 -3.06
N ALA A 39 -3.10 10.77 -4.39
CA ALA A 39 -2.24 11.79 -4.97
C ALA A 39 -2.67 13.20 -4.54
N ARG A 40 -3.98 13.50 -4.55
CA ARG A 40 -4.51 14.79 -4.08
C ARG A 40 -4.08 15.09 -2.64
N GLN A 41 -4.16 14.11 -1.74
CA GLN A 41 -3.73 14.26 -0.36
C GLN A 41 -2.21 14.44 -0.22
N MET A 42 -1.41 13.71 -1.01
CA MET A 42 0.05 13.88 -1.05
C MET A 42 0.44 15.28 -1.56
N TYR A 43 -0.23 15.79 -2.60
CA TYR A 43 0.01 17.14 -3.13
C TYR A 43 -0.40 18.21 -2.12
N ALA A 44 -1.54 18.05 -1.45
CA ALA A 44 -1.98 18.94 -0.39
C ALA A 44 -0.97 18.97 0.78
N PHE A 45 -0.45 17.81 1.17
CA PHE A 45 0.60 17.68 2.19
C PHE A 45 1.88 18.43 1.81
N LEU A 46 2.26 18.39 0.53
CA LEU A 46 3.43 19.12 0.00
C LEU A 46 3.17 20.62 -0.21
N GLY A 47 1.91 21.08 -0.12
CA GLY A 47 1.54 22.46 -0.45
C GLY A 47 1.65 22.78 -1.94
N ILE A 48 1.52 21.78 -2.81
CA ILE A 48 1.62 21.91 -4.27
C ILE A 48 0.23 21.77 -4.89
N THR A 49 -0.08 22.59 -5.89
CA THR A 49 -1.34 22.52 -6.63
C THR A 49 -1.49 21.19 -7.36
N PHE A 50 -2.60 20.48 -7.13
CA PHE A 50 -2.97 19.29 -7.87
C PHE A 50 -3.67 19.70 -9.18
N SER A 51 -2.95 19.67 -10.30
CA SER A 51 -3.45 20.12 -11.60
C SER A 51 -4.14 19.00 -12.40
N ALA A 52 -4.85 19.39 -13.47
CA ALA A 52 -5.52 18.43 -14.35
C ALA A 52 -4.51 17.52 -15.10
N GLU A 53 -3.33 18.04 -15.42
CA GLU A 53 -2.24 17.29 -16.03
C GLU A 53 -1.71 16.21 -15.09
N VAL A 54 -1.51 16.56 -13.81
CA VAL A 54 -1.11 15.60 -12.78
C VAL A 54 -2.18 14.53 -12.59
N GLN A 55 -3.45 14.93 -12.51
CA GLN A 55 -4.56 13.97 -12.39
C GLN A 55 -4.57 12.98 -13.55
N SER A 56 -4.39 13.47 -14.77
CA SER A 56 -4.34 12.65 -15.99
C SER A 56 -3.14 11.70 -16.00
N TYR A 57 -1.97 12.18 -15.56
CA TYR A 57 -0.77 11.35 -15.40
C TYR A 57 -0.98 10.23 -14.38
N VAL A 58 -1.49 10.56 -13.18
CA VAL A 58 -1.77 9.58 -12.12
C VAL A 58 -2.76 8.52 -12.61
N TRP A 59 -3.83 8.93 -13.31
CA TRP A 59 -4.80 8.02 -13.90
C TRP A 59 -4.15 7.04 -14.90
N ASN A 60 -3.39 7.57 -15.86
CA ASN A 60 -2.76 6.76 -16.90
C ASN A 60 -1.68 5.82 -16.35
N SER A 61 -0.95 6.23 -15.32
CA SER A 61 0.09 5.40 -14.69
C SER A 61 -0.45 4.32 -13.75
N THR A 62 -1.74 4.36 -13.36
CA THR A 62 -2.32 3.42 -12.36
C THR A 62 -3.49 2.59 -12.88
N TYR A 63 -4.47 3.23 -13.52
CA TYR A 63 -5.67 2.60 -14.09
C TYR A 63 -5.58 2.41 -15.61
N GLY A 64 -4.96 3.36 -16.31
CA GLY A 64 -4.99 3.47 -17.77
C GLY A 64 -3.81 2.86 -18.51
N GLY A 65 -2.92 2.15 -17.82
CA GLY A 65 -1.68 1.65 -18.44
C GLY A 65 -1.98 0.67 -19.57
N LEU A 66 -1.54 0.99 -20.79
CA LEU A 66 -1.31 -0.04 -21.81
C LEU A 66 -0.25 -1.01 -21.24
N PRO A 67 -0.34 -2.34 -21.49
CA PRO A 67 0.75 -3.24 -21.17
C PRO A 67 2.01 -2.75 -21.89
N ASP A 68 3.02 -2.33 -21.14
CA ASP A 68 4.28 -1.93 -21.75
C ASP A 68 4.99 -3.16 -22.31
N ASP A 69 5.38 -3.09 -23.58
CA ASP A 69 6.29 -4.04 -24.25
C ASP A 69 7.77 -3.77 -23.85
N CYS A 70 7.97 -3.33 -22.60
CA CYS A 70 9.24 -2.79 -22.11
C CYS A 70 9.64 -3.49 -20.81
N ASN A 71 10.82 -4.12 -20.82
CA ASN A 71 11.34 -4.95 -19.72
C ASN A 71 11.57 -4.23 -18.37
N ILE A 72 11.56 -2.88 -18.31
CA ILE A 72 11.91 -2.10 -17.11
C ILE A 72 10.86 -1.02 -16.78
N CYS A 73 9.74 -0.96 -17.50
CA CYS A 73 8.78 0.12 -17.30
C CYS A 73 7.97 -0.06 -16.01
N THR A 74 7.68 1.06 -15.34
CA THR A 74 6.92 1.12 -14.07
C THR A 74 5.42 1.30 -14.27
N THR A 75 4.98 1.52 -15.51
CA THR A 75 3.58 1.66 -15.90
C THR A 75 2.89 0.29 -15.77
N ARG A 76 2.04 0.14 -14.77
CA ARG A 76 1.29 -1.10 -14.54
C ARG A 76 -0.12 -0.93 -15.07
N ALA A 77 -0.55 -1.83 -15.94
CA ALA A 77 -1.89 -1.82 -16.52
C ALA A 77 -3.01 -1.83 -15.46
N ASN A 78 -2.76 -2.43 -14.29
CA ASN A 78 -3.61 -2.33 -13.12
C ASN A 78 -2.79 -2.48 -11.83
N ALA A 79 -2.54 -1.35 -11.15
CA ALA A 79 -1.74 -1.32 -9.93
C ALA A 79 -2.40 -2.10 -8.78
N THR A 80 -3.74 -2.09 -8.70
CA THR A 80 -4.53 -2.84 -7.71
C THR A 80 -4.36 -4.35 -7.89
N ALA A 81 -4.50 -4.84 -9.13
CA ALA A 81 -4.30 -6.26 -9.43
C ALA A 81 -2.88 -6.73 -9.09
N THR A 82 -1.89 -5.85 -9.29
CA THR A 82 -0.50 -6.13 -8.91
C THR A 82 -0.35 -6.24 -7.39
N ALA A 83 -0.89 -5.29 -6.63
CA ALA A 83 -0.78 -5.25 -5.18
C ALA A 83 -1.36 -6.51 -4.50
N TYR A 84 -2.43 -7.06 -5.07
CA TYR A 84 -3.11 -8.23 -4.51
C TYR A 84 -2.73 -9.56 -5.18
N LYS A 85 -1.78 -9.59 -6.14
CA LYS A 85 -1.39 -10.81 -6.87
C LYS A 85 -0.89 -11.93 -5.95
N TRP A 86 -0.20 -11.59 -4.85
CA TRP A 86 0.31 -12.59 -3.90
C TRP A 86 -0.80 -13.44 -3.27
N ARG A 87 -2.04 -12.93 -3.21
CA ARG A 87 -3.20 -13.61 -2.63
C ARG A 87 -3.69 -14.79 -3.45
N THR A 88 -3.38 -14.82 -4.74
CA THR A 88 -3.76 -15.92 -5.63
C THR A 88 -2.75 -17.07 -5.63
N GLU A 89 -1.61 -16.91 -4.96
CA GLU A 89 -0.55 -17.93 -4.90
C GLU A 89 -0.82 -18.95 -3.78
N VAL A 90 -1.84 -19.80 -3.98
CA VAL A 90 -2.35 -20.77 -2.99
C VAL A 90 -1.25 -21.69 -2.42
N ALA A 91 -0.24 -22.04 -3.22
CA ALA A 91 0.89 -22.86 -2.80
C ALA A 91 1.74 -22.24 -1.66
N ARG A 92 1.56 -20.95 -1.36
CA ARG A 92 2.30 -20.22 -0.32
C ARG A 92 1.52 -20.04 0.99
N PHE A 93 0.36 -20.67 1.12
CA PHE A 93 -0.52 -20.47 2.29
C PHE A 93 0.17 -20.75 3.65
N PRO A 94 0.90 -21.87 3.85
CA PRO A 94 1.62 -22.10 5.11
C PRO A 94 2.66 -21.02 5.43
N GLN A 95 3.35 -20.51 4.41
CA GLN A 95 4.35 -19.45 4.56
C GLN A 95 3.70 -18.11 4.92
N ILE A 96 2.52 -17.83 4.35
CA ILE A 96 1.74 -16.63 4.70
C ILE A 96 1.27 -16.70 6.16
N LEU A 97 0.75 -17.85 6.61
CA LEU A 97 0.35 -18.02 8.01
C LEU A 97 1.53 -17.86 8.98
N LEU A 98 2.70 -18.43 8.63
CA LEU A 98 3.90 -18.26 9.43
C LEU A 98 4.35 -16.79 9.49
N ALA A 99 4.33 -16.08 8.36
CA ALA A 99 4.66 -14.66 8.30
C ALA A 99 3.68 -13.82 9.14
N GLN A 100 2.38 -14.07 9.02
CA GLN A 100 1.35 -13.42 9.84
C GLN A 100 1.62 -13.65 11.33
N ALA A 101 1.86 -14.89 11.75
CA ALA A 101 2.14 -15.21 13.15
C ALA A 101 3.40 -14.52 13.68
N GLN A 102 4.50 -14.54 12.91
CA GLN A 102 5.76 -13.91 13.31
C GLN A 102 5.71 -12.38 13.30
N CYS A 103 4.85 -11.79 12.47
CA CYS A 103 4.83 -10.35 12.21
C CYS A 103 3.54 -9.67 12.67
N ALA A 104 2.74 -10.34 13.51
CA ALA A 104 1.44 -9.86 13.95
C ALA A 104 1.48 -8.44 14.55
N SER A 105 2.51 -8.15 15.37
CA SER A 105 2.77 -6.83 15.96
C SER A 105 2.90 -5.74 14.88
N VAL A 106 3.80 -5.95 13.91
CA VAL A 106 4.03 -5.03 12.78
C VAL A 106 2.80 -4.89 11.91
N MET A 107 2.16 -6.00 11.57
CA MET A 107 0.97 -6.00 10.72
C MET A 107 -0.13 -5.15 11.36
N ASN A 108 -0.38 -5.33 12.66
CA ASN A 108 -1.34 -4.53 13.40
C ASN A 108 -0.94 -3.04 13.43
N ALA A 109 0.34 -2.74 13.71
CA ALA A 109 0.85 -1.38 13.76
C ALA A 109 0.79 -0.62 12.41
N LEU A 110 0.76 -1.34 11.29
CA LEU A 110 0.61 -0.82 9.92
C LEU A 110 -0.83 -0.91 9.39
N GLY A 111 -1.77 -1.38 10.22
CA GLY A 111 -3.17 -1.51 9.86
C GLY A 111 -3.46 -2.62 8.85
N TYR A 112 -2.69 -3.71 8.84
CA TYR A 112 -2.98 -4.92 8.06
C TYR A 112 -3.88 -5.87 8.84
N ARG A 113 -4.79 -6.55 8.13
CA ARG A 113 -5.66 -7.58 8.68
C ARG A 113 -4.99 -8.93 8.59
N MET A 114 -5.17 -9.73 9.64
CA MET A 114 -4.78 -11.14 9.66
C MET A 114 -5.83 -11.95 8.89
N LEU A 115 -5.39 -12.78 7.95
CA LEU A 115 -6.27 -13.62 7.13
C LEU A 115 -6.00 -15.09 7.53
N PRO A 116 -6.84 -15.71 8.38
CA PRO A 116 -6.51 -16.99 9.01
C PRO A 116 -6.73 -18.21 8.10
N THR A 117 -7.50 -18.07 7.01
CA THR A 117 -7.86 -19.19 6.13
C THR A 117 -7.48 -18.94 4.68
N ALA A 118 -7.31 -20.02 3.91
CA ALA A 118 -6.93 -19.93 2.50
C ALA A 118 -8.02 -19.26 1.67
N GLU A 119 -9.27 -19.44 2.07
CA GLU A 119 -10.44 -18.78 1.49
C GLU A 119 -10.36 -17.27 1.74
N ASN A 120 -10.07 -16.83 2.97
CA ASN A 120 -9.92 -15.40 3.26
C ASN A 120 -8.72 -14.78 2.54
N ILE A 121 -7.62 -15.52 2.40
CA ILE A 121 -6.44 -15.05 1.66
C ILE A 121 -6.77 -14.91 0.18
N SER A 122 -7.39 -15.90 -0.45
CA SER A 122 -7.66 -15.89 -1.89
C SER A 122 -8.84 -14.99 -2.31
N ASP A 123 -9.78 -14.69 -1.40
CA ASP A 123 -10.92 -13.83 -1.70
C ASP A 123 -10.54 -12.35 -1.76
N GLN A 124 -10.38 -11.81 -2.97
CA GLN A 124 -10.05 -10.41 -3.20
C GLN A 124 -11.12 -9.42 -2.71
N LYS A 125 -12.35 -9.87 -2.41
CA LYS A 125 -13.38 -9.02 -1.80
C LYS A 125 -13.12 -8.75 -0.32
N VAL A 126 -12.38 -9.64 0.36
CA VAL A 126 -11.95 -9.44 1.74
C VAL A 126 -10.79 -8.46 1.73
N SER A 127 -10.95 -7.28 2.33
CA SER A 127 -9.82 -6.34 2.46
C SER A 127 -8.72 -6.92 3.35
N SER A 128 -7.45 -6.78 2.93
CA SER A 128 -6.27 -7.10 3.73
C SER A 128 -5.80 -5.94 4.60
N THR A 129 -6.49 -4.80 4.57
CA THR A 129 -6.14 -3.59 5.31
C THR A 129 -7.32 -3.06 6.14
N LEU A 130 -6.98 -2.29 7.17
CA LEU A 130 -7.92 -1.57 8.02
C LEU A 130 -8.15 -0.17 7.44
N GLU A 131 -9.41 0.19 7.19
CA GLU A 131 -9.83 1.44 6.54
C GLU A 131 -9.48 2.70 7.33
N TYR A 132 -9.23 2.60 8.63
CA TYR A 132 -8.91 3.73 9.50
C TYR A 132 -7.41 4.06 9.59
N TYR A 133 -6.55 3.28 8.93
CA TYR A 133 -5.08 3.37 9.08
C TYR A 133 -4.35 4.02 7.88
N GLY A 134 -5.10 4.60 6.94
CA GLY A 134 -4.59 5.23 5.73
C GLY A 134 -4.59 6.76 5.77
N MET A 135 -4.18 7.38 4.66
CA MET A 135 -4.18 8.83 4.49
C MET A 135 -5.60 9.40 4.74
N LYS A 136 -5.70 10.25 5.78
CA LYS A 136 -6.79 11.20 6.00
C LYS A 136 -6.17 12.58 6.18
#